data_AF-A0A0B4FDJ3-F1
#
_entry.id   AF-A0A0B4FDJ3-F1
#
_cell.length_a   1.000
_cell.length_b   1.000
_cell.length_c   1.000
_cell.angle_alpha   90.00
_cell.angle_beta   90.00
_cell.angle_gamma   90.00
#
_symmetry.space_group_name_H-M   'P 1'
#
loop_
_entity.id
_entity.type
_entity.pdbx_description
1 polymer ?
#
loop_
_entity_poly.entity_id
_entity_poly.type
_entity_poly.pdbx_seq_one_letter_code
_entity_poly.pdbx_strand_id
1 'polypeptide(L)'
;MLPEPALSFTIPSLHDGTVLDCRVYHPASLAAANPRAPPWERHAAVVAHPYAPMGGCYDDPTLDSVAAALLRTGYLVATFNFRGAGHSAGRTSWTARPERDDYASVVGFTVHYAHFLDPFADGAPRRQRPVLLMGGYSYGAMVTAQMAPLDRLLEPFARRPAAPAPGVPARVAAAGGRHAPGDHGAAAVAARGAPPRRRRRGEEARGECDAGRLWRPRRLCAGG
;
A
#
# COMPACT_ATOMS: atom_id res chain seq x y z
N MET A 1 -5.71 -3.36 13.09
CA MET A 1 -6.44 -3.19 11.83
C MET A 1 -6.01 -1.91 11.17
N LEU A 2 -5.42 -2.06 10.00
CA LEU A 2 -5.09 -0.99 9.08
C LEU A 2 -6.36 -0.28 8.58
N PRO A 3 -6.27 1.02 8.28
CA PRO A 3 -7.30 1.70 7.52
C PRO A 3 -7.36 1.17 6.09
N GLU A 4 -8.38 1.57 5.33
CA GLU A 4 -8.39 1.36 3.88
C GLU A 4 -7.12 1.97 3.24
N PRO A 5 -6.50 1.27 2.28
CA PRO A 5 -5.31 1.78 1.61
C PRO A 5 -5.64 3.07 0.84
N ALA A 6 -4.76 4.06 0.94
CA ALA A 6 -4.86 5.29 0.16
C ALA A 6 -4.62 5.03 -1.34
N LEU A 7 -3.77 4.04 -1.64
CA LEU A 7 -3.54 3.54 -3.00
C LEU A 7 -3.47 2.02 -2.99
N SER A 8 -4.12 1.40 -3.97
CA SER A 8 -3.95 0.00 -4.35
C SER A 8 -3.60 -0.04 -5.84
N PHE A 9 -2.46 -0.62 -6.19
CA PHE A 9 -1.88 -0.54 -7.53
C PHE A 9 -0.91 -1.68 -7.78
N THR A 10 -0.44 -1.79 -9.01
CA THR A 10 0.60 -2.75 -9.38
C THR A 10 1.83 -2.05 -9.95
N ILE A 11 3.00 -2.66 -9.74
CA ILE A 11 4.27 -2.21 -10.34
C ILE A 11 5.03 -3.38 -10.96
N PRO A 12 5.86 -3.13 -11.99
CA PRO A 12 6.78 -4.15 -12.50
C PRO A 12 7.99 -4.31 -11.58
N SER A 13 8.41 -5.55 -11.36
CA SER A 13 9.66 -5.88 -10.67
C SER A 13 10.87 -5.44 -11.50
N LEU A 14 11.90 -4.91 -10.82
CA LEU A 14 13.21 -4.63 -11.38
C LEU A 14 13.94 -5.88 -11.87
N HIS A 15 13.56 -7.07 -11.39
CA HIS A 15 14.20 -8.32 -11.80
C HIS A 15 13.93 -8.66 -13.26
N ASP A 16 12.66 -8.70 -13.62
CA ASP A 16 12.16 -9.30 -14.86
C ASP A 16 10.80 -8.72 -15.31
N GLY A 17 10.34 -7.64 -14.68
CA GLY A 17 9.05 -7.02 -14.98
C GLY A 17 7.83 -7.77 -14.41
N THR A 18 8.03 -8.79 -13.56
CA THR A 18 6.92 -9.47 -12.87
C THR A 18 6.01 -8.46 -12.18
N VAL A 19 4.70 -8.57 -12.40
CA VAL A 19 3.71 -7.65 -11.83
C VAL A 19 3.51 -7.95 -10.34
N LEU A 20 3.72 -6.93 -9.51
CA LEU A 20 3.61 -6.99 -8.06
C LEU A 20 2.40 -6.18 -7.59
N ASP A 21 1.57 -6.76 -6.73
CA ASP A 21 0.44 -6.11 -6.09
C ASP A 21 0.89 -5.34 -4.83
N CYS A 22 0.57 -4.05 -4.78
CA CYS A 22 1.10 -3.10 -3.81
C CYS A 22 -0.01 -2.24 -3.22
N ARG A 23 0.19 -1.82 -1.96
CA ARG A 23 -0.69 -0.89 -1.25
C ARG A 23 0.13 0.17 -0.55
N VAL A 24 -0.41 1.39 -0.50
CA VAL A 24 0.14 2.49 0.29
C VAL A 24 -0.93 3.00 1.23
N TYR A 25 -0.54 3.17 2.49
CA TYR A 25 -1.34 3.70 3.57
C TYR A 25 -0.78 5.04 4.02
N HIS A 26 -1.68 6.01 4.17
CA HIS A 26 -1.34 7.35 4.60
C HIS A 26 -1.51 7.48 6.11
N PRO A 27 -0.56 8.11 6.84
CA PRO A 27 -0.77 8.49 8.22
C PRO A 27 -1.90 9.53 8.31
N ALA A 28 -2.42 9.76 9.52
CA ALA A 28 -3.52 10.70 9.75
C ALA A 28 -3.23 12.14 9.27
N SER A 29 -1.95 12.53 9.18
CA SER A 29 -1.51 13.81 8.64
C SER A 29 -1.65 13.94 7.12
N LEU A 30 -1.79 12.82 6.40
CA LEU A 30 -1.94 12.76 4.94
C LEU A 30 -3.35 12.34 4.50
N ALA A 31 -4.03 11.49 5.28
CA ALA A 31 -5.31 10.88 4.90
C ALA A 31 -6.56 11.80 5.01
N ALA A 32 -6.42 13.05 5.49
CA ALA A 32 -7.51 13.97 5.90
C ALA A 32 -8.32 13.46 7.13
N ALA A 33 -8.88 14.23 8.06
CA ALA A 33 -9.14 15.66 8.23
C ALA A 33 -8.87 16.07 9.70
N ASN A 34 -7.76 15.62 10.30
CA ASN A 34 -7.43 15.98 11.67
C ASN A 34 -6.52 17.22 11.68
N PRO A 35 -7.04 18.43 11.96
CA PRO A 35 -6.24 19.66 11.94
C PRO A 35 -5.19 19.68 13.07
N ARG A 36 -5.28 18.75 14.02
CA ARG A 36 -4.32 18.59 15.12
C ARG A 36 -3.22 17.58 14.81
N ALA A 37 -3.29 16.86 13.69
CA ALA A 37 -2.21 15.97 13.31
C ALA A 37 -0.97 16.82 12.97
N PRO A 38 0.22 16.46 13.49
CA PRO A 38 1.44 17.15 13.11
C PRO A 38 1.68 16.97 11.60
N PRO A 39 2.34 17.94 10.93
CA PRO A 39 2.74 17.79 9.54
C PRO A 39 3.52 16.50 9.32
N TRP A 40 3.33 15.88 8.17
CA TRP A 40 4.05 14.67 7.83
C TRP A 40 5.54 14.96 7.57
N GLU A 41 6.42 14.40 8.40
CA GLU A 41 7.89 14.56 8.30
C GLU A 41 8.53 13.71 7.18
N ARG A 42 7.73 13.31 6.19
CA ARG A 42 8.16 12.49 5.02
C ARG A 42 8.77 11.14 5.38
N HIS A 43 8.49 10.66 6.58
CA HIS A 43 8.88 9.32 7.02
C HIS A 43 8.07 8.28 6.27
N ALA A 44 8.74 7.25 5.77
CA ALA A 44 8.14 6.18 5.00
C ALA A 44 8.65 4.82 5.48
N ALA A 45 7.83 3.79 5.34
CA ALA A 45 8.18 2.41 5.66
C ALA A 45 7.71 1.48 4.55
N VAL A 46 8.52 0.47 4.23
CA VAL A 46 8.13 -0.65 3.37
C VAL A 46 8.16 -1.90 4.24
N VAL A 47 7.09 -2.68 4.25
CA VAL A 47 6.99 -3.88 5.09
C VAL A 47 6.58 -5.09 4.26
N ALA A 48 7.40 -6.15 4.33
CA ALA A 48 7.23 -7.37 3.56
C ALA A 48 6.65 -8.54 4.37
N HIS A 49 5.77 -9.30 3.73
CA HIS A 49 5.04 -10.43 4.31
C HIS A 49 5.88 -11.72 4.44
N PRO A 50 5.42 -12.75 5.19
CA PRO A 50 6.14 -14.02 5.34
C PRO A 50 6.01 -14.90 4.08
N TYR A 51 6.55 -16.12 4.12
CA TYR A 51 6.73 -16.96 2.94
C TYR A 51 5.41 -17.25 2.19
N ALA A 52 5.35 -16.84 0.91
CA ALA A 52 4.13 -16.91 0.11
C ALA A 52 3.57 -18.33 -0.07
N PRO A 53 4.39 -19.37 -0.36
CA PRO A 53 3.89 -20.73 -0.54
C PRO A 53 3.22 -21.34 0.71
N MET A 54 3.44 -20.74 1.89
CA MET A 54 2.77 -21.13 3.13
C MET A 54 1.60 -20.20 3.50
N GLY A 55 1.07 -19.47 2.51
CA GLY A 55 -0.06 -18.56 2.69
C GLY A 55 0.31 -17.14 3.10
N GLY A 56 1.59 -16.78 3.10
CA GLY A 56 2.01 -15.41 3.39
C GLY A 56 1.58 -14.42 2.32
N CYS A 57 0.96 -13.31 2.73
CA CYS A 57 0.65 -12.16 1.88
C CYS A 57 0.61 -10.88 2.72
N TYR A 58 0.49 -9.72 2.07
CA TYR A 58 0.38 -8.42 2.75
C TYR A 58 -0.83 -8.26 3.71
N ASP A 59 -1.77 -9.22 3.73
CA ASP A 59 -2.94 -9.26 4.62
C ASP A 59 -2.64 -10.07 5.90
N ASP A 60 -1.37 -10.45 6.11
CA ASP A 60 -0.92 -11.14 7.32
C ASP A 60 -1.21 -10.30 8.58
N PRO A 61 -1.82 -10.87 9.64
CA PRO A 61 -2.19 -10.13 10.85
C PRO A 61 -1.00 -9.48 11.59
N THR A 62 0.19 -10.07 11.47
CA THR A 62 1.42 -9.51 12.06
C THR A 62 1.83 -8.27 11.29
N LEU A 63 1.78 -8.34 9.95
CA LEU A 63 2.01 -7.20 9.06
C LEU A 63 1.00 -6.07 9.32
N ASP A 64 -0.29 -6.40 9.46
CA ASP A 64 -1.34 -5.42 9.81
C ASP A 64 -1.00 -4.68 11.10
N SER A 65 -0.59 -5.41 12.13
CA SER A 65 -0.25 -4.85 13.45
C SER A 65 0.97 -3.92 13.39
N VAL A 66 2.02 -4.34 12.69
CA VAL A 66 3.25 -3.55 12.52
C VAL A 66 3.00 -2.30 11.68
N ALA A 67 2.32 -2.44 10.55
CA ALA A 67 2.00 -1.31 9.67
C ALA A 67 1.07 -0.30 10.36
N ALA A 68 0.08 -0.77 11.13
CA ALA A 68 -0.78 0.11 11.92
C ALA A 68 0.01 0.86 13.01
N ALA A 69 1.03 0.24 13.62
CA ALA A 69 1.91 0.92 14.56
C ALA A 69 2.74 2.02 13.90
N LEU A 70 3.31 1.75 12.73
CA LEU A 70 4.08 2.71 11.94
C LEU A 70 3.21 3.90 11.47
N LEU A 71 1.97 3.65 11.05
CA LEU A 71 1.05 4.74 10.69
C LEU A 71 0.76 5.67 11.88
N ARG A 72 0.60 5.12 13.08
CA ARG A 72 0.38 5.92 14.31
C ARG A 72 1.59 6.77 14.69
N THR A 73 2.81 6.36 14.33
CA THR A 73 4.02 7.15 14.54
C THR A 73 4.29 8.16 13.42
N GLY A 74 3.41 8.24 12.42
CA GLY A 74 3.49 9.22 11.34
C GLY A 74 4.23 8.75 10.09
N TYR A 75 4.53 7.46 9.97
CA TYR A 75 5.10 6.91 8.74
C TYR A 75 4.02 6.71 7.68
N LEU A 76 4.33 7.06 6.43
CA LEU A 76 3.65 6.49 5.27
C LEU A 76 4.08 5.04 5.13
N VAL A 77 3.15 4.11 4.97
CA VAL A 77 3.50 2.68 4.95
C VAL A 77 3.11 2.07 3.61
N ALA A 78 4.07 1.42 2.96
CA ALA A 78 3.84 0.58 1.80
C ALA A 78 3.89 -0.90 2.22
N THR A 79 2.90 -1.67 1.78
CA THR A 79 2.93 -3.13 1.82
C THR A 79 2.78 -3.65 0.41
N PHE A 80 3.26 -4.85 0.15
CA PHE A 80 3.24 -5.45 -1.18
C PHE A 80 3.26 -6.95 -1.06
N ASN A 81 2.82 -7.62 -2.12
CA ASN A 81 2.98 -9.05 -2.30
C ASN A 81 4.22 -9.34 -3.14
N PHE A 82 5.14 -10.16 -2.63
CA PHE A 82 6.19 -10.74 -3.45
C PHE A 82 5.60 -11.55 -4.62
N ARG A 83 6.41 -11.81 -5.65
CA ARG A 83 6.04 -12.73 -6.73
C ARG A 83 5.46 -14.05 -6.19
N GLY A 84 4.34 -14.47 -6.76
CA GLY A 84 3.62 -15.68 -6.36
C GLY A 84 2.79 -15.58 -5.07
N ALA A 85 2.61 -14.39 -4.49
CA ALA A 85 1.71 -14.14 -3.37
C ALA A 85 0.47 -13.35 -3.81
N GLY A 86 -0.71 -13.69 -3.29
CA GLY A 86 -1.95 -12.96 -3.57
C GLY A 86 -2.20 -12.82 -5.08
N HIS A 87 -2.29 -11.57 -5.55
CA HIS A 87 -2.45 -11.26 -6.99
C HIS A 87 -1.13 -10.95 -7.72
N SER A 88 0.02 -11.01 -7.04
CA SER A 88 1.32 -10.86 -7.70
C SER A 88 1.61 -12.06 -8.59
N ALA A 89 2.07 -11.79 -9.81
CA ALA A 89 2.39 -12.83 -10.78
C ALA A 89 3.64 -13.63 -10.38
N GLY A 90 3.95 -14.68 -11.15
CA GLY A 90 5.17 -15.46 -10.97
C GLY A 90 5.10 -16.45 -9.79
N ARG A 91 6.26 -16.84 -9.29
CA ARG A 91 6.43 -17.84 -8.21
C ARG A 91 7.61 -17.45 -7.34
N THR A 92 7.51 -17.79 -6.05
CA THR A 92 8.61 -17.58 -5.11
C THR A 92 9.82 -18.44 -5.49
N SER A 93 10.99 -17.80 -5.47
CA SER A 93 12.28 -18.40 -5.69
C SER A 93 12.90 -18.88 -4.38
N TRP A 94 13.65 -19.97 -4.50
CA TRP A 94 14.40 -20.52 -3.38
C TRP A 94 15.60 -19.64 -2.99
N THR A 95 16.16 -18.88 -3.94
CA THR A 95 17.36 -18.05 -3.72
C THR A 95 17.06 -16.68 -3.11
N ALA A 96 15.79 -16.28 -3.03
CA ALA A 96 15.35 -14.94 -2.65
C ALA A 96 15.86 -13.80 -3.56
N ARG A 97 16.68 -14.09 -4.59
CA ARG A 97 17.27 -13.05 -5.46
C ARG A 97 16.20 -12.25 -6.21
N PRO A 98 15.21 -12.89 -6.87
CA PRO A 98 14.14 -12.13 -7.51
C PRO A 98 13.28 -11.34 -6.52
N GLU A 99 13.05 -11.87 -5.32
CA GLU A 99 12.30 -11.21 -4.25
C GLU A 99 13.03 -9.98 -3.69
N ARG A 100 14.36 -10.00 -3.68
CA ARG A 100 15.16 -8.81 -3.33
C ARG A 100 14.92 -7.67 -4.31
N ASP A 101 14.86 -7.98 -5.60
CA ASP A 101 14.60 -6.99 -6.65
C ASP A 101 13.12 -6.55 -6.66
N ASP A 102 12.18 -7.44 -6.30
CA ASP A 102 10.78 -7.09 -6.04
C ASP A 102 10.69 -6.04 -4.92
N TYR A 103 11.36 -6.29 -3.79
CA TYR A 103 11.42 -5.36 -2.66
C TYR A 103 12.02 -4.01 -3.09
N ALA A 104 13.14 -4.03 -3.80
CA ALA A 104 13.82 -2.83 -4.31
C ALA A 104 12.89 -1.98 -5.20
N SER A 105 12.05 -2.63 -6.01
CA SER A 105 11.04 -1.97 -6.86
C SER A 105 10.05 -1.15 -6.03
N VAL A 106 9.55 -1.74 -4.94
CA VAL A 106 8.59 -1.11 -4.03
C VAL A 106 9.25 0.01 -3.22
N VAL A 107 10.51 -0.17 -2.81
CA VAL A 107 11.32 0.88 -2.17
C VAL A 107 11.48 2.08 -3.10
N GLY A 108 11.89 1.86 -4.36
CA GLY A 108 12.04 2.92 -5.34
C GLY A 108 10.75 3.68 -5.59
N PHE A 109 9.63 2.95 -5.77
CA PHE A 109 8.31 3.56 -5.87
C PHE A 109 7.97 4.40 -4.62
N THR A 110 8.16 3.84 -3.42
CA THR A 110 7.78 4.48 -2.16
C THR A 110 8.58 5.77 -1.92
N VAL A 111 9.88 5.75 -2.19
CA VAL A 111 10.75 6.94 -2.10
C VAL A 111 10.32 7.99 -3.11
N HIS A 112 10.07 7.61 -4.36
CA HIS A 112 9.61 8.52 -5.40
C HIS A 112 8.25 9.14 -5.04
N TYR A 113 7.29 8.31 -4.66
CA TYR A 113 5.97 8.73 -4.22
C TYR A 113 6.06 9.70 -3.03
N ALA A 114 6.84 9.36 -2.00
CA ALA A 114 7.01 10.21 -0.83
C ALA A 114 7.73 11.54 -1.13
N HIS A 115 8.62 11.56 -2.12
CA HIS A 115 9.30 12.77 -2.56
C HIS A 115 8.33 13.75 -3.22
N PHE A 116 7.49 13.27 -4.14
CA PHE A 116 6.53 14.10 -4.89
C PHE A 116 5.20 14.33 -4.17
N LEU A 117 4.90 13.56 -3.12
CA LEU A 117 3.79 13.84 -2.22
C LEU A 117 4.13 15.06 -1.37
N ASP A 118 3.72 16.24 -1.81
CA ASP A 118 3.91 17.51 -1.09
C ASP A 118 2.57 18.18 -0.74
N PRO A 119 1.87 17.72 0.30
CA PRO A 119 0.61 18.32 0.72
C PRO A 119 0.77 19.62 1.52
N PHE A 120 2.01 20.01 1.85
CA PHE A 120 2.32 21.16 2.72
C PHE A 120 3.49 21.97 2.16
N ALA A 121 3.50 22.22 0.84
CA ALA A 121 4.54 22.95 0.11
C ALA A 121 4.69 24.45 0.51
N ASP A 122 4.38 24.81 1.75
CA ASP A 122 4.50 26.15 2.31
C ASP A 122 5.88 26.35 2.96
N GLY A 123 6.97 26.02 2.25
CA GLY A 123 8.34 26.47 2.52
C GLY A 123 8.90 26.32 3.95
N ALA A 124 8.19 25.66 4.86
CA ALA A 124 8.48 25.67 6.28
C ALA A 124 9.73 24.84 6.52
N PRO A 125 10.70 25.34 7.32
CA PRO A 125 11.91 24.61 7.58
C PRO A 125 11.57 23.26 8.22
N ARG A 126 11.98 22.18 7.56
CA ARG A 126 11.77 20.81 8.03
C ARG A 126 12.48 20.61 9.35
N ARG A 127 11.80 20.01 10.31
CA ARG A 127 12.35 19.78 11.65
C ARG A 127 13.31 18.59 11.67
N GLN A 128 13.09 17.58 10.83
CA GLN A 128 13.86 16.34 10.81
C GLN A 128 14.21 15.89 9.40
N ARG A 129 15.28 15.09 9.29
CA ARG A 129 15.63 14.41 8.03
C ARG A 129 14.64 13.26 7.80
N PRO A 130 14.10 13.10 6.58
CA PRO A 130 13.22 11.97 6.27
C PRO A 130 13.88 10.63 6.56
N VAL A 131 13.14 9.71 7.17
CA VAL A 131 13.60 8.35 7.48
C VAL A 131 12.82 7.35 6.62
N LEU A 132 13.55 6.43 5.99
CA LEU A 132 12.98 5.25 5.34
C LEU A 132 13.26 4.02 6.19
N LEU A 133 12.21 3.32 6.60
CA LEU A 133 12.30 2.03 7.28
C LEU A 133 12.02 0.90 6.30
N MET A 134 12.91 -0.08 6.22
CA MET A 134 12.68 -1.32 5.50
C MET A 134 12.52 -2.43 6.53
N GLY A 135 11.39 -3.13 6.47
CA GLY A 135 11.05 -4.20 7.39
C GLY A 135 10.41 -5.39 6.70
N GLY A 136 10.32 -6.48 7.43
CA GLY A 136 9.55 -7.65 7.03
C GLY A 136 9.42 -8.65 8.17
N TYR A 137 8.56 -9.63 7.98
CA TYR A 137 8.34 -10.72 8.93
C TYR A 137 8.81 -12.06 8.34
N SER A 138 9.51 -12.88 9.13
CA SER A 138 9.99 -14.21 8.72
C SER A 138 10.76 -14.18 7.39
N TYR A 139 10.27 -14.80 6.32
CA TYR A 139 10.87 -14.73 4.99
C TYR A 139 11.03 -13.28 4.49
N GLY A 140 10.04 -12.41 4.73
CA GLY A 140 10.16 -10.98 4.42
C GLY A 140 11.30 -10.32 5.20
N ALA A 141 11.53 -10.70 6.46
CA ALA A 141 12.67 -10.22 7.25
C ALA A 141 14.00 -10.72 6.68
N MET A 142 14.05 -11.99 6.26
CA MET A 142 15.22 -12.60 5.62
C MET A 142 15.58 -11.88 4.30
N VAL A 143 14.59 -11.55 3.46
CA VAL A 143 14.79 -10.76 2.23
C VAL A 143 15.27 -9.34 2.58
N THR A 144 14.63 -8.71 3.57
CA THR A 144 14.98 -7.36 4.04
C THR A 144 16.44 -7.29 4.52
N ALA A 145 16.92 -8.29 5.25
CA ALA A 145 18.30 -8.36 5.75
C ALA A 145 19.35 -8.43 4.64
N GLN A 146 18.94 -8.77 3.41
CA GLN A 146 19.80 -8.84 2.23
C GLN A 146 19.68 -7.61 1.32
N MET A 147 18.93 -6.59 1.75
CA MET A 147 18.79 -5.33 1.02
C MET A 147 20.10 -4.56 0.99
N ALA A 148 20.38 -3.99 -0.17
CA ALA A 148 21.51 -3.08 -0.32
C ALA A 148 21.23 -1.75 0.41
N PRO A 149 22.27 -0.96 0.71
CA PRO A 149 22.11 0.43 1.14
C PRO A 149 21.23 1.23 0.18
N LEU A 150 20.52 2.22 0.73
CA LEU A 150 19.50 2.98 -0.01
C LEU A 150 20.05 3.66 -1.27
N ASP A 151 21.26 4.20 -1.22
CA ASP A 151 21.94 4.82 -2.37
C ASP A 151 22.07 3.85 -3.55
N ARG A 152 22.33 2.57 -3.28
CA ARG A 152 22.41 1.52 -4.31
C ARG A 152 21.05 1.06 -4.81
N LEU A 153 20.06 0.98 -3.93
CA LEU A 153 18.68 0.67 -4.32
C LEU A 153 18.08 1.75 -5.23
N LEU A 154 18.50 3.01 -5.07
CA LEU A 154 17.99 4.14 -5.85
C LEU A 154 18.75 4.38 -7.15
N GLU A 155 19.93 3.78 -7.35
CA GLU A 155 20.74 3.95 -8.56
C GLU A 155 19.98 3.67 -9.88
N PRO A 156 19.13 2.61 -9.98
CA PRO A 156 18.33 2.36 -11.18
C PRO A 156 17.32 3.49 -11.49
N PHE A 157 16.85 4.19 -10.46
CA PHE A 157 15.83 5.25 -10.58
C PHE A 157 16.44 6.64 -10.80
N ALA A 158 17.72 6.82 -10.48
CA ALA A 158 18.44 8.08 -10.69
C ALA A 158 18.74 8.35 -12.18
N ARG A 159 18.78 7.30 -13.00
CA ARG A 159 18.97 7.45 -14.44
C ARG A 159 17.65 7.90 -15.06
N ARG A 160 17.65 9.11 -15.63
CA ARG A 160 16.55 9.55 -16.50
C ARG A 160 16.36 8.46 -17.56
N PRO A 161 15.14 7.95 -17.79
CA PRO A 161 14.91 7.00 -18.86
C PRO A 161 15.47 7.60 -20.14
N ALA A 162 16.29 6.83 -20.87
CA ALA A 162 16.59 7.17 -22.25
C ALA A 162 15.25 7.42 -22.94
N ALA A 163 15.16 8.50 -23.73
CA ALA A 163 13.92 8.83 -24.43
C ALA A 163 13.36 7.55 -25.08
N PRO A 164 12.06 7.26 -24.92
CA PRO A 164 11.49 6.07 -25.51
C PRO A 164 11.82 6.08 -27.01
N ALA A 165 12.29 4.93 -27.52
CA ALA A 165 12.45 4.77 -28.97
C ALA A 165 11.12 5.18 -29.63
N PRO A 166 11.16 5.95 -30.74
CA PRO A 166 9.94 6.42 -31.39
C PRO A 166 9.04 5.23 -31.70
N GLY A 167 7.87 5.16 -31.04
CA GLY A 167 6.87 4.11 -31.25
C GLY A 167 6.37 3.37 -30.01
N VAL A 168 6.95 3.55 -28.81
CA VAL A 168 6.43 2.91 -27.58
C VAL A 168 5.57 3.92 -26.77
N PRO A 169 4.24 3.73 -26.67
CA PRO A 169 3.40 4.63 -25.88
C PRO A 169 3.71 4.49 -24.38
N ALA A 170 4.15 5.58 -23.78
CA ALA A 170 4.36 5.68 -22.35
C ALA A 170 3.01 5.55 -21.61
N ARG A 171 2.82 4.46 -20.85
CA ARG A 171 1.70 4.33 -19.92
C ARG A 171 2.15 4.74 -18.52
N VAL A 172 2.06 6.04 -18.24
CA VAL A 172 1.93 6.56 -16.88
C VAL A 172 0.53 7.19 -16.81
N ALA A 173 -0.45 6.43 -16.35
CA ALA A 173 -1.76 6.97 -16.03
C ALA A 173 -1.70 7.60 -14.64
N ALA A 174 -1.25 8.86 -14.57
CA ALA A 174 -1.47 9.69 -13.41
C ALA A 174 -2.98 10.00 -13.34
N ALA A 175 -3.70 9.33 -12.46
CA ALA A 175 -5.06 9.72 -12.08
C ALA A 175 -5.01 10.98 -11.20
N GLY A 176 -4.64 12.10 -11.80
CA GLY A 176 -4.79 13.44 -11.23
C GLY A 176 -6.21 13.93 -11.46
N GLY A 177 -7.14 13.53 -10.59
CA GLY A 177 -8.48 14.09 -10.55
C GLY A 177 -8.42 15.55 -10.09
N ARG A 178 -8.59 16.49 -11.01
CA ARG A 178 -8.83 17.90 -10.71
C ARG A 178 -10.22 18.01 -10.09
N HIS A 179 -10.32 18.31 -8.79
CA HIS A 179 -11.56 18.77 -8.17
C HIS A 179 -11.55 20.30 -8.18
N ALA A 180 -12.40 20.90 -9.01
CA ALA A 180 -12.82 22.29 -8.87
C ALA A 180 -13.97 22.38 -7.84
N PRO A 181 -14.13 23.49 -7.10
CA PRO A 181 -15.04 23.57 -5.98
C PRO A 181 -16.47 23.80 -6.47
N GLY A 182 -17.38 22.89 -6.12
CA GLY A 182 -18.83 23.08 -6.24
C GLY A 182 -19.43 23.27 -4.86
N ASP A 183 -19.95 24.46 -4.61
CA ASP A 183 -20.92 24.78 -3.56
C ASP A 183 -22.03 23.74 -3.51
N HIS A 184 -22.38 23.22 -2.32
CA HIS A 184 -23.76 22.88 -1.94
C HIS A 184 -23.89 22.65 -0.42
N GLY A 185 -24.43 23.67 0.26
CA GLY A 185 -25.70 23.56 0.98
C GLY A 185 -25.78 22.62 2.19
N ALA A 186 -25.79 23.22 3.37
CA ALA A 186 -26.26 22.64 4.62
C ALA A 186 -27.69 22.06 4.51
N ALA A 187 -27.90 20.85 5.03
CA ALA A 187 -29.21 20.38 5.46
C ALA A 187 -29.07 19.39 6.62
N ALA A 188 -29.40 19.85 7.82
CA ALA A 188 -29.62 19.06 9.00
C ALA A 188 -31.03 18.47 8.98
N VAL A 189 -31.22 17.17 9.29
CA VAL A 189 -32.50 16.65 9.81
C VAL A 189 -32.28 15.50 10.81
N ALA A 190 -32.57 15.85 12.07
CA ALA A 190 -33.27 15.13 13.14
C ALA A 190 -33.17 13.60 13.32
N ALA A 191 -32.79 13.25 14.56
CA ALA A 191 -32.98 11.98 15.22
C ALA A 191 -34.45 11.61 15.50
N ARG A 192 -34.78 10.31 15.46
CA ARG A 192 -35.84 9.63 16.25
C ARG A 192 -35.44 8.17 16.51
N GLY A 193 -35.69 7.67 17.73
CA GLY A 193 -35.10 6.42 18.24
C GLY A 193 -36.03 5.22 18.49
N ALA A 194 -35.35 4.08 18.77
CA ALA A 194 -35.69 2.86 19.55
C ALA A 194 -36.88 1.96 19.11
N PRO A 195 -36.97 0.64 19.47
CA PRO A 195 -36.34 -0.07 20.60
C PRO A 195 -35.80 -1.52 20.28
N PRO A 196 -35.33 -2.33 21.26
CA PRO A 196 -34.41 -3.47 21.05
C PRO A 196 -35.11 -4.83 20.94
N ARG A 197 -34.42 -5.83 20.36
CA ARG A 197 -34.83 -7.25 20.43
C ARG A 197 -33.69 -8.20 20.82
N ARG A 198 -34.12 -9.23 21.55
CA ARG A 198 -33.40 -10.10 22.48
C ARG A 198 -32.44 -11.12 21.86
N ARG A 199 -31.46 -11.50 22.69
CA ARG A 199 -30.56 -12.66 22.61
C ARG A 199 -31.29 -13.98 22.30
N ARG A 200 -30.65 -14.84 21.50
CA ARG A 200 -30.67 -16.30 21.64
C ARG A 200 -29.25 -16.86 21.60
N ARG A 201 -29.00 -17.82 22.49
CA ARG A 201 -27.77 -18.63 22.66
C ARG A 201 -27.75 -19.80 21.68
N GLY A 202 -26.53 -20.33 21.47
CA GLY A 202 -26.21 -21.66 20.93
C GLY A 202 -25.48 -21.56 19.60
N GLU A 203 -24.48 -22.36 19.22
CA GLU A 203 -23.57 -23.32 19.88
C GLU A 203 -22.45 -23.57 18.83
N GLU A 204 -21.34 -24.16 19.25
CA GLU A 204 -20.04 -24.36 18.57
C GLU A 204 -20.02 -24.69 17.05
N ALA A 205 -18.98 -24.21 16.34
CA ALA A 205 -18.22 -25.00 15.36
C ALA A 205 -16.94 -24.28 14.87
N ARG A 206 -15.78 -24.86 15.24
CA ARG A 206 -14.55 -25.11 14.48
C ARG A 206 -14.20 -24.17 13.33
N GLY A 207 -13.04 -23.50 13.45
CA GLY A 207 -12.44 -22.70 12.39
C GLY A 207 -11.81 -23.58 11.31
N GLU A 208 -12.21 -23.33 10.07
CA GLU A 208 -11.62 -23.86 8.85
C GLU A 208 -11.61 -22.73 7.81
N CYS A 209 -10.42 -22.36 7.33
CA CYS A 209 -10.23 -21.37 6.28
C CYS A 209 -10.57 -22.01 4.93
N ASP A 210 -11.83 -21.89 4.49
CA ASP A 210 -12.25 -22.35 3.16
C ASP A 210 -11.98 -21.27 2.11
N ALA A 211 -10.87 -21.46 1.39
CA ALA A 211 -10.54 -20.76 0.17
C ALA A 211 -11.42 -21.30 -0.98
N GLY A 212 -12.46 -20.57 -1.36
CA GLY A 212 -13.14 -20.80 -2.62
C GLY A 212 -14.59 -20.38 -2.67
N ARG A 213 -14.87 -19.19 -3.21
CA ARG A 213 -16.10 -18.98 -3.99
C ARG A 213 -15.95 -17.83 -4.98
N LEU A 214 -16.04 -18.21 -6.26
CA LEU A 214 -16.16 -17.40 -7.46
C LEU A 214 -17.00 -16.12 -7.25
N TRP A 215 -16.40 -14.97 -7.52
CA TRP A 215 -17.14 -13.74 -7.81
C TRP A 215 -17.54 -13.73 -9.29
N ARG A 216 -18.84 -13.89 -9.58
CA ARG A 216 -19.43 -13.59 -10.90
C ARG A 216 -19.92 -12.14 -10.93
N PRO A 217 -19.60 -11.33 -11.96
CA PRO A 217 -20.13 -9.98 -12.06
C PRO A 217 -21.60 -10.00 -12.47
N ARG A 218 -22.47 -9.36 -11.67
CA ARG A 218 -23.83 -9.01 -12.07
C ARG A 218 -23.78 -7.88 -13.10
N ARG A 219 -24.29 -8.14 -14.30
CA ARG A 219 -24.62 -7.12 -15.30
C ARG A 219 -25.82 -6.32 -14.77
N LEU A 220 -25.69 -5.00 -14.68
CA LEU A 220 -26.82 -4.10 -14.61
C LEU A 220 -27.18 -3.73 -16.06
N CYS A 221 -28.32 -4.23 -16.53
CA CYS A 221 -28.94 -3.74 -17.76
C CYS A 221 -29.57 -2.37 -17.48
N ALA A 222 -29.27 -1.41 -18.35
CA ALA A 222 -29.93 -0.13 -18.43
C ALA A 222 -31.41 -0.33 -18.82
N GLY A 223 -32.30 0.39 -18.14
CA GLY A 223 -33.69 0.56 -18.56
C GLY A 223 -33.77 1.64 -19.63
N GLY A 224 -34.46 1.31 -20.72
CA GLY A 224 -35.10 2.23 -21.65
C GLY A 224 -36.58 1.87 -21.72
#